data_AF-A0A933XEQ0-F1
#
_entry.id   AF-A0A933XEQ0-F1
#
_cell.length_a   1.000
_cell.length_b   1.000
_cell.length_c   1.000
_cell.angle_alpha   90.00
_cell.angle_beta   90.00
_cell.angle_gamma   90.00
#
_symmetry.space_group_name_H-M   'P 1'
#
loop_
_entity.id
_entity.type
_entity.pdbx_description
1 polymer ?
#
loop_
_entity_poly.entity_id
_entity_poly.type
_entity_poly.pdbx_seq_one_letter_code
_entity_poly.pdbx_strand_id
1 'polypeptide(L)'
;MYGLNEENIFYNNFEIKFAPQYGIVSLKNSNENITTNLINLWTYPDYHNYSHHLYDCKDYCEKLKIFMNEILTLANNIKKERGDIYSYLCSHFFECLTNYTLSLRKFHLYFNGIIFWDFINTIVLEWEKNNPNFTIHKGSLYCFEAEIYMAVKDVEIAFTFLHRAIGEDYKIKDYIKGYPNSAPAYKIVTLRETIDHFMSNYVDYIRNEIKIGINAFNDIINVSPPLTLEEFDQLLLSNDLFDSDKLYENIKINISYYIWNTSYYLSKTKINNEITQFDNLNILNKLFGMCVVLESLIKILSKKEKLESTKDITKKLYLVVGGDNKTFDKLYDYVKKKDDMIDGLILELLISENHEFKSYSISNEVKCVLIYHIIRNFTAHNIKSVEAIGKNFLEISQRLLFLLFIILRYYKSTLLKAKS
;
A
#
# COMPACT_ATOMS: atom_id res chain seq x y z
N MET A 1 1.95 -13.37 15.34
CA MET A 1 1.81 -13.42 13.86
C MET A 1 2.36 -14.68 13.24
N TYR A 2 3.20 -15.45 13.93
CA TYR A 2 3.34 -16.89 13.72
C TYR A 2 2.79 -17.60 14.95
N GLY A 3 1.80 -18.48 14.76
CA GLY A 3 1.29 -19.33 15.84
C GLY A 3 2.32 -20.41 16.13
N LEU A 4 3.35 -20.07 16.91
CA LEU A 4 4.31 -21.03 17.40
C LEU A 4 4.04 -21.25 18.88
N ASN A 5 3.86 -22.52 19.23
CA ASN A 5 4.02 -22.98 20.60
C ASN A 5 5.48 -22.75 21.02
N GLU A 6 5.81 -22.81 22.31
CA GLU A 6 7.20 -22.73 22.77
C GLU A 6 8.08 -23.70 21.96
N GLU A 7 8.98 -23.16 21.13
CA GLU A 7 9.92 -23.94 20.34
C GLU A 7 11.33 -23.68 20.86
N ASN A 8 12.05 -24.76 21.13
CA ASN A 8 13.47 -24.71 21.42
C ASN A 8 14.21 -25.07 20.13
N ILE A 9 14.96 -24.13 19.58
CA ILE A 9 15.85 -24.40 18.45
C ILE A 9 17.22 -24.76 19.01
N PHE A 10 17.63 -26.01 18.82
CA PHE A 10 18.97 -26.48 19.13
C PHE A 10 19.83 -26.41 17.86
N TYR A 11 20.95 -25.68 17.92
CA TYR A 11 21.90 -25.62 16.82
C TYR A 11 23.34 -25.59 17.35
N ASN A 12 24.13 -26.61 17.00
CA ASN A 12 25.45 -26.87 17.58
C ASN A 12 25.40 -26.83 19.12
N ASN A 13 26.15 -25.92 19.73
CA ASN A 13 26.25 -25.72 21.17
C ASN A 13 25.20 -24.72 21.70
N PHE A 14 24.29 -24.22 20.86
CA PHE A 14 23.33 -23.20 21.23
C PHE A 14 21.93 -23.77 21.43
N GLU A 15 21.34 -23.49 22.59
CA GLU A 15 19.90 -23.62 22.85
C GLU A 15 19.27 -22.24 22.73
N ILE A 16 18.41 -22.04 21.73
CA ILE A 16 17.62 -20.83 21.53
C ILE A 16 16.20 -21.13 21.98
N LYS A 17 15.78 -20.52 23.09
CA LYS A 17 14.40 -20.64 23.58
C LYS A 17 13.58 -19.45 23.14
N PHE A 18 12.42 -19.71 22.56
CA PHE A 18 11.45 -18.68 22.22
C PHE A 18 10.24 -18.78 23.15
N ALA A 19 9.85 -17.66 23.77
CA ALA A 19 8.54 -17.53 24.38
C ALA A 19 7.70 -16.56 23.54
N PRO A 20 6.49 -16.96 23.09
CA PRO A 20 5.64 -16.13 22.24
C PRO A 20 5.34 -14.74 22.79
N GLN A 21 5.34 -14.60 24.12
CA GLN A 21 5.04 -13.36 24.83
C GLN A 21 6.26 -12.47 25.13
N TYR A 22 7.48 -12.99 24.98
CA TYR A 22 8.72 -12.28 25.34
C TYR A 22 9.79 -12.27 24.23
N GLY A 23 9.60 -13.02 23.15
CA GLY A 23 10.59 -13.19 22.09
C GLY A 23 11.62 -14.28 22.41
N ILE A 24 12.88 -14.09 21.97
CA ILE A 24 14.00 -14.93 22.42
C ILE A 24 14.13 -14.76 23.93
N VAL A 25 14.08 -15.85 24.69
CA VAL A 25 14.14 -15.83 26.16
C VAL A 25 15.53 -16.15 26.67
N SER A 26 16.24 -17.03 25.97
CA SER A 26 17.61 -17.39 26.32
C SER A 26 18.38 -17.88 25.11
N LEU A 27 19.64 -17.48 25.04
CA LEU A 27 20.62 -18.01 24.09
C LEU A 27 21.74 -18.70 24.87
N LYS A 28 21.63 -20.01 25.08
CA LYS A 28 22.60 -20.72 25.94
C LYS A 28 23.66 -21.41 25.10
N ASN A 29 24.92 -20.97 25.18
CA ASN A 29 26.06 -21.69 24.62
C ASN A 29 26.55 -22.74 25.63
N SER A 30 26.75 -23.99 25.22
CA SER A 30 27.23 -25.06 26.11
C SER A 30 28.62 -24.79 26.70
N ASN A 31 29.38 -23.85 26.13
CA ASN A 31 30.70 -23.45 26.60
C ASN A 31 30.75 -22.10 27.36
N GLU A 32 29.68 -21.28 27.31
CA GLU A 32 29.60 -19.99 28.02
C GLU A 32 28.14 -19.64 28.38
N ASN A 33 27.88 -19.33 29.64
CA ASN A 33 26.57 -18.87 30.11
C ASN A 33 26.31 -17.41 29.67
N ILE A 34 26.03 -17.19 28.38
CA ILE A 34 25.43 -15.93 27.90
C ILE A 34 23.93 -15.98 28.21
N THR A 35 23.58 -15.97 29.50
CA THR A 35 22.19 -15.93 29.95
C THR A 35 21.72 -14.48 29.96
N THR A 36 21.52 -13.89 28.77
CA THR A 36 20.87 -12.58 28.67
C THR A 36 19.38 -12.80 28.88
N ASN A 37 18.90 -12.58 30.12
CA ASN A 37 17.48 -12.64 30.46
C ASN A 37 16.76 -11.47 29.79
N LEU A 38 16.37 -11.67 28.53
CA LEU A 38 15.75 -10.66 27.69
C LEU A 38 14.46 -10.12 28.30
N ILE A 39 13.72 -10.95 29.04
CA ILE A 39 12.49 -10.58 29.76
C ILE A 39 12.63 -9.26 30.53
N ASN A 40 13.80 -8.95 31.11
CA ASN A 40 14.03 -7.75 31.90
C ASN A 40 14.34 -6.48 31.09
N LEU A 41 14.69 -6.59 29.80
CA LEU A 41 14.87 -5.44 28.90
C LEU A 41 13.55 -5.01 28.24
N TRP A 42 12.55 -5.91 28.22
CA TRP A 42 11.30 -5.73 27.48
C TRP A 42 10.08 -5.46 28.35
N THR A 43 10.15 -5.76 29.65
CA THR A 43 9.15 -5.30 30.61
C THR A 43 9.34 -3.81 30.86
N TYR A 44 8.48 -3.00 30.25
CA TYR A 44 8.37 -1.58 30.58
C TYR A 44 8.30 -1.43 32.11
N PRO A 45 9.16 -0.61 32.74
CA PRO A 45 9.01 -0.30 34.16
C PRO A 45 7.67 0.42 34.36
N ASP A 46 7.02 0.14 35.49
CA ASP A 46 5.69 0.63 35.84
C ASP A 46 5.41 2.09 35.42
N TYR A 47 4.27 2.26 34.74
CA TYR A 47 3.83 3.44 33.97
C TYR A 47 3.61 4.75 34.76
N HIS A 48 3.97 4.82 36.03
CA HIS A 48 3.57 5.91 36.90
C HIS A 48 4.50 7.14 36.91
N ASN A 49 5.64 7.14 36.22
CA ASN A 49 6.58 8.28 36.22
C ASN A 49 7.08 8.68 34.82
N TYR A 50 6.27 9.45 34.09
CA TYR A 50 6.50 9.75 32.67
C TYR A 50 7.45 10.93 32.35
N SER A 51 7.93 11.69 33.33
CA SER A 51 8.68 12.94 33.06
C SER A 51 10.20 12.80 32.97
N HIS A 52 10.79 11.64 33.32
CA HIS A 52 12.25 11.52 33.45
C HIS A 52 12.95 10.45 32.58
N HIS A 53 12.22 9.60 31.85
CA HIS A 53 12.82 8.44 31.16
C HIS A 53 13.29 8.67 29.72
N LEU A 54 13.15 9.87 29.16
CA LEU A 54 13.79 10.22 27.88
C LEU A 54 15.33 10.21 27.97
N TYR A 55 15.90 10.34 29.18
CA TYR A 55 17.34 10.35 29.41
C TYR A 55 18.00 8.96 29.41
N ASP A 56 17.22 7.87 29.46
CA ASP A 56 17.74 6.50 29.43
C ASP A 56 17.73 5.86 28.04
N CYS A 57 17.30 6.61 27.00
CA CYS A 57 17.33 6.12 25.62
C CYS A 57 18.74 5.71 25.20
N LYS A 58 19.79 6.41 25.64
CA LYS A 58 21.17 6.10 25.20
C LYS A 58 21.67 4.76 25.74
N ASP A 59 21.50 4.48 27.03
CA ASP A 59 21.94 3.21 27.64
C ASP A 59 21.12 2.03 27.09
N TYR A 60 19.81 2.24 26.91
CA TYR A 60 18.95 1.26 26.27
C TYR A 60 19.34 1.00 24.81
N CYS A 61 19.58 2.06 24.03
CA CYS A 61 20.05 1.99 22.65
C CYS A 61 21.40 1.26 22.53
N GLU A 62 22.36 1.52 23.43
CA GLU A 62 23.65 0.82 23.45
C GLU A 62 23.49 -0.66 23.81
N LYS A 63 22.67 -1.00 24.82
CA LYS A 63 22.36 -2.40 25.17
C LYS A 63 21.70 -3.14 24.01
N LEU A 64 20.76 -2.49 23.34
CA LEU A 64 20.07 -3.04 22.17
C LEU A 64 21.02 -3.21 20.99
N LYS A 65 21.94 -2.26 20.77
CA LYS A 65 22.99 -2.35 19.76
C LYS A 65 23.93 -3.53 20.02
N ILE A 66 24.40 -3.70 21.27
CA ILE A 66 25.24 -4.84 21.68
C ILE A 66 24.51 -6.15 21.41
N PHE A 67 23.27 -6.26 21.89
CA PHE A 67 22.45 -7.46 21.72
C PHE A 67 22.19 -7.79 20.24
N MET A 68 21.89 -6.78 19.43
CA MET A 68 21.73 -6.95 17.98
C MET A 68 23.02 -7.48 17.35
N ASN A 69 24.16 -6.90 17.69
CA ASN A 69 25.44 -7.38 17.17
C ASN A 69 25.72 -8.84 17.57
N GLU A 70 25.35 -9.26 18.78
CA GLU A 70 25.48 -10.65 19.23
C GLU A 70 24.59 -11.61 18.44
N ILE A 71 23.29 -11.30 18.28
CA ILE A 71 22.36 -12.11 17.49
C ILE A 71 22.84 -12.22 16.04
N LEU A 72 23.25 -11.10 15.45
CA LEU A 72 23.67 -11.08 14.07
C LEU A 72 24.99 -11.82 13.84
N THR A 73 25.91 -11.78 14.83
CA THR A 73 27.14 -12.58 14.82
C THR A 73 26.84 -14.07 14.95
N LEU A 74 25.89 -14.46 15.81
CA LEU A 74 25.43 -15.84 15.89
C LEU A 74 24.81 -16.30 14.57
N ALA A 75 23.93 -15.47 14.00
CA ALA A 75 23.26 -15.74 12.74
C ALA A 75 24.29 -15.95 11.60
N ASN A 76 25.39 -15.19 11.59
CA ASN A 76 26.50 -15.40 10.63
C ASN A 76 27.12 -16.79 10.71
N ASN A 77 27.29 -17.32 11.93
CA ASN A 77 27.83 -18.66 12.11
C ASN A 77 26.87 -19.73 11.61
N ILE A 78 25.55 -19.50 11.77
CA ILE A 78 24.49 -20.42 11.33
C ILE A 78 24.32 -20.41 9.80
N LYS A 79 24.36 -19.24 9.14
CA LYS A 79 24.09 -19.11 7.69
C LYS A 79 25.03 -19.93 6.83
N LYS A 80 26.29 -20.11 7.25
CA LYS A 80 27.28 -20.92 6.51
C LYS A 80 26.83 -22.37 6.31
N GLU A 81 25.94 -22.86 7.17
CA GLU A 81 25.46 -24.24 7.14
C GLU A 81 23.95 -24.32 6.85
N ARG A 82 23.13 -23.36 7.33
CA ARG A 82 21.65 -23.35 7.24
C ARG A 82 21.07 -21.93 7.01
N GLY A 83 20.96 -21.53 5.74
CA GLY A 83 20.44 -20.20 5.34
C GLY A 83 18.96 -19.95 5.65
N ASP A 84 18.16 -21.01 5.78
CA ASP A 84 16.77 -21.00 6.21
C ASP A 84 16.62 -20.54 7.67
N ILE A 85 17.42 -21.11 8.58
CA ILE A 85 17.43 -20.73 10.00
C ILE A 85 17.92 -19.31 10.20
N TYR A 86 18.94 -18.89 9.44
CA TYR A 86 19.41 -17.51 9.44
C TYR A 86 18.27 -16.52 9.12
N SER A 87 17.51 -16.79 8.06
CA SER A 87 16.41 -15.93 7.62
C SER A 87 15.28 -15.89 8.65
N TYR A 88 14.99 -17.04 9.27
CA TYR A 88 14.02 -17.16 10.34
C TYR A 88 14.42 -16.35 11.59
N LEU A 89 15.66 -16.48 12.05
CA LEU A 89 16.17 -15.76 13.23
C LEU A 89 16.14 -14.23 13.03
N CYS A 90 16.54 -13.77 11.84
CA CYS A 90 16.50 -12.35 11.50
C CYS A 90 15.06 -11.79 11.53
N SER A 91 14.10 -12.55 10.98
CA SER A 91 12.69 -12.14 10.97
C SER A 91 12.11 -12.14 12.38
N HIS A 92 12.39 -13.19 13.15
CA HIS A 92 11.85 -13.37 14.49
C HIS A 92 12.40 -12.34 15.49
N PHE A 93 13.64 -11.89 15.32
CA PHE A 93 14.23 -10.85 16.16
C PHE A 93 13.34 -9.60 16.22
N PHE A 94 12.91 -9.07 15.07
CA PHE A 94 12.04 -7.89 15.04
C PHE A 94 10.65 -8.20 15.60
N GLU A 95 10.14 -9.41 15.40
CA GLU A 95 8.84 -9.81 15.97
C GLU A 95 8.84 -9.81 17.51
N CYS A 96 9.99 -10.05 18.14
CA CYS A 96 10.13 -9.89 19.59
C CYS A 96 9.80 -8.46 20.06
N LEU A 97 9.95 -7.47 19.18
CA LEU A 97 9.69 -6.05 19.46
C LEU A 97 8.21 -5.67 19.29
N THR A 98 7.33 -6.61 18.90
CA THR A 98 5.91 -6.34 18.65
C THR A 98 5.24 -5.65 19.85
N ASN A 99 5.50 -6.13 21.07
CA ASN A 99 4.91 -5.56 22.30
C ASN A 99 5.35 -4.11 22.55
N TYR A 100 6.56 -3.75 22.13
CA TYR A 100 7.04 -2.38 22.21
C TYR A 100 6.27 -1.48 21.24
N THR A 101 6.10 -1.89 19.98
CA THR A 101 5.27 -1.15 19.00
C THR A 101 3.83 -1.01 19.47
N LEU A 102 3.23 -2.07 19.99
CA LEU A 102 1.87 -2.04 20.52
C LEU A 102 1.75 -1.06 21.71
N SER A 103 2.78 -0.96 22.55
CA SER A 103 2.84 0.01 23.63
C SER A 103 2.93 1.44 23.08
N LEU A 104 3.85 1.71 22.16
CA LEU A 104 3.95 3.02 21.49
C LEU A 104 2.60 3.46 20.93
N ARG A 105 1.87 2.53 20.31
CA ARG A 105 0.52 2.79 19.79
C ARG A 105 -0.49 3.07 20.89
N LYS A 106 -0.55 2.23 21.92
CA LYS A 106 -1.50 2.35 23.04
C LYS A 106 -1.38 3.70 23.75
N PHE A 107 -0.17 4.23 23.82
CA PHE A 107 0.12 5.49 24.52
C PHE A 107 0.33 6.68 23.58
N HIS A 108 0.02 6.54 22.28
CA HIS A 108 0.17 7.58 21.26
C HIS A 108 1.59 8.18 21.16
N LEU A 109 2.62 7.40 21.49
CA LEU A 109 4.03 7.80 21.47
C LEU A 109 4.65 7.60 20.08
N TYR A 110 3.96 8.08 19.03
CA TYR A 110 4.33 7.76 17.66
C TYR A 110 5.67 8.35 17.23
N PHE A 111 5.98 9.58 17.64
CA PHE A 111 7.27 10.21 17.32
C PHE A 111 8.44 9.45 17.94
N ASN A 112 8.29 8.97 19.18
CA ASN A 112 9.26 8.09 19.81
C ASN A 112 9.38 6.77 19.05
N GLY A 113 8.27 6.24 18.53
CA GLY A 113 8.27 5.08 17.65
C GLY A 113 9.06 5.30 16.36
N ILE A 114 8.94 6.46 15.71
CA ILE A 114 9.72 6.82 14.52
C ILE A 114 11.21 6.82 14.85
N ILE A 115 11.62 7.54 15.92
CA ILE A 115 13.03 7.61 16.34
C ILE A 115 13.57 6.22 16.69
N PHE A 116 12.79 5.42 17.42
CA PHE A 116 13.19 4.09 17.84
C PHE A 116 13.44 3.19 16.62
N TRP A 117 12.49 3.10 15.70
CA TRP A 117 12.61 2.21 14.56
C TRP A 117 13.67 2.66 13.55
N ASP A 118 13.84 3.96 13.35
CA ASP A 118 14.93 4.52 12.53
C ASP A 118 16.31 4.20 13.13
N PHE A 119 16.43 4.26 14.46
CA PHE A 119 17.65 3.84 15.16
C PHE A 119 17.95 2.35 14.96
N ILE A 120 16.94 1.47 15.09
CA ILE A 120 17.11 0.03 14.83
C ILE A 120 17.52 -0.23 13.39
N ASN A 121 16.84 0.41 12.44
CA ASN A 121 17.16 0.28 11.03
C ASN A 121 18.61 0.73 10.73
N THR A 122 19.06 1.82 11.35
CA THR A 122 20.44 2.30 11.24
C THR A 122 21.45 1.25 11.72
N ILE A 123 21.21 0.61 12.88
CA ILE A 123 22.08 -0.48 13.37
C ILE A 123 22.15 -1.63 12.35
N VAL A 124 20.99 -2.04 11.80
CA VAL A 124 20.91 -3.13 10.83
C VAL A 124 21.72 -2.79 9.57
N LEU A 125 21.52 -1.60 9.02
CA LEU A 125 22.19 -1.14 7.80
C LEU A 125 23.70 -0.97 7.99
N GLU A 126 24.14 -0.42 9.14
CA GLU A 126 25.56 -0.33 9.50
C GLU A 126 26.19 -1.72 9.61
N TRP A 127 25.48 -2.66 10.24
CA TRP A 127 25.94 -4.04 10.35
C TRP A 127 26.05 -4.70 8.98
N GLU A 128 25.06 -4.57 8.10
CA GLU A 128 25.09 -5.13 6.73
C GLU A 128 26.24 -4.54 5.92
N LYS A 129 26.50 -3.23 6.05
CA LYS A 129 27.63 -2.55 5.42
C LYS A 129 28.98 -3.15 5.84
N ASN A 130 29.12 -3.52 7.12
CA ASN A 130 30.31 -4.16 7.65
C ASN A 130 30.36 -5.68 7.36
N ASN A 131 29.26 -6.27 6.90
CA ASN A 131 29.09 -7.70 6.65
C ASN A 131 28.47 -7.93 5.25
N PRO A 132 29.14 -7.54 4.14
CA PRO A 132 28.53 -7.44 2.82
C PRO A 132 28.01 -8.77 2.22
N ASN A 133 28.42 -9.91 2.78
CA ASN A 133 27.94 -11.23 2.37
C ASN A 133 26.62 -11.64 3.07
N PHE A 134 26.09 -10.76 3.92
CA PHE A 134 24.96 -11.03 4.79
C PHE A 134 23.87 -9.98 4.58
N THR A 135 22.62 -10.42 4.73
CA THR A 135 21.44 -9.57 4.54
C THR A 135 20.39 -10.02 5.53
N ILE A 136 20.04 -9.12 6.44
CA ILE A 136 19.02 -9.30 7.47
C ILE A 136 17.69 -9.03 6.80
N HIS A 137 16.74 -9.97 6.91
CA HIS A 137 15.37 -9.73 6.47
C HIS A 137 14.73 -8.65 7.34
N LYS A 138 14.37 -7.52 6.72
CA LYS A 138 13.82 -6.34 7.40
C LYS A 138 12.30 -6.19 7.27
N GLY A 139 11.59 -7.23 6.79
CA GLY A 139 10.15 -7.14 6.49
C GLY A 139 9.30 -6.73 7.69
N SER A 140 9.52 -7.36 8.85
CA SER A 140 8.80 -7.03 10.09
C SER A 140 9.16 -5.64 10.63
N LEU A 141 10.43 -5.22 10.54
CA LEU A 141 10.85 -3.87 10.92
C LEU A 141 10.12 -2.81 10.10
N TYR A 142 10.14 -2.95 8.77
CA TYR A 142 9.47 -2.01 7.87
C TYR A 142 7.94 -2.01 8.06
N CYS A 143 7.35 -3.16 8.39
CA CYS A 143 5.96 -3.26 8.81
C CYS A 143 5.62 -2.39 10.04
N PHE A 144 6.47 -2.41 11.07
CA PHE A 144 6.25 -1.59 12.27
C PHE A 144 6.46 -0.10 12.00
N GLU A 145 7.47 0.27 11.20
CA GLU A 145 7.63 1.66 10.75
C GLU A 145 6.40 2.14 10.00
N ALA A 146 5.90 1.34 9.06
CA ALA A 146 4.68 1.65 8.32
C ALA A 146 3.48 1.88 9.24
N GLU A 147 3.30 1.05 10.28
CA GLU A 147 2.24 1.24 11.26
C GLU A 147 2.32 2.61 11.94
N ILE A 148 3.51 2.98 12.43
CA ILE A 148 3.72 4.24 13.12
C ILE A 148 3.46 5.42 12.17
N TYR A 149 3.93 5.34 10.92
CA TYR A 149 3.67 6.36 9.91
C TYR A 149 2.18 6.45 9.54
N MET A 150 1.46 5.33 9.46
CA MET A 150 0.00 5.35 9.30
C MET A 150 -0.68 6.04 10.49
N ALA A 151 -0.20 5.81 11.71
CA ALA A 151 -0.78 6.40 12.91
C ALA A 151 -0.57 7.92 13.02
N VAL A 152 0.58 8.44 12.58
CA VAL A 152 0.80 9.89 12.39
C VAL A 152 0.22 10.42 11.09
N LYS A 153 -0.36 9.52 10.28
CA LYS A 153 -1.08 9.78 9.04
C LYS A 153 -0.20 10.33 7.92
N ASP A 154 1.05 9.89 7.89
CA ASP A 154 1.98 10.05 6.78
C ASP A 154 1.89 8.82 5.86
N VAL A 155 0.90 8.86 4.98
CA VAL A 155 0.51 7.73 4.13
C VAL A 155 1.61 7.37 3.13
N GLU A 156 2.28 8.38 2.58
CA GLU A 156 3.30 8.20 1.55
C GLU A 156 4.52 7.46 2.11
N ILE A 157 5.00 7.89 3.29
CA ILE A 157 6.10 7.20 3.96
C ILE A 157 5.66 5.81 4.44
N ALA A 158 4.45 5.67 4.98
CA ALA A 158 3.94 4.37 5.39
C ALA A 158 3.90 3.36 4.24
N PHE A 159 3.38 3.74 3.07
CA PHE A 159 3.36 2.88 1.88
C PHE A 159 4.76 2.61 1.32
N THR A 160 5.69 3.56 1.45
CA THR A 160 7.10 3.33 1.12
C THR A 160 7.68 2.20 1.95
N PHE A 161 7.40 2.17 3.27
CA PHE A 161 7.84 1.08 4.13
C PHE A 161 7.12 -0.23 3.87
N LEU A 162 5.81 -0.23 3.60
CA LEU A 162 5.11 -1.45 3.18
C LEU A 162 5.69 -2.04 1.89
N HIS A 163 6.05 -1.20 0.91
CA HIS A 163 6.70 -1.65 -0.32
C HIS A 163 8.10 -2.23 -0.07
N ARG A 164 8.89 -1.58 0.79
CA ARG A 164 10.19 -2.11 1.23
C ARG A 164 10.04 -3.45 1.95
N ALA A 165 9.03 -3.60 2.81
CA ALA A 165 8.74 -4.85 3.52
C ALA A 165 8.48 -5.99 2.53
N ILE A 166 7.63 -5.76 1.53
CA ILE A 166 7.34 -6.74 0.46
C ILE A 166 8.61 -7.06 -0.34
N GLY A 167 9.43 -6.06 -0.63
CA GLY A 167 10.73 -6.24 -1.26
C GLY A 167 11.66 -7.18 -0.47
N GLU A 168 11.67 -7.09 0.86
CA GLU A 168 12.37 -8.02 1.75
C GLU A 168 11.74 -9.41 1.73
N ASP A 169 10.42 -9.50 1.81
CA ASP A 169 9.68 -10.77 1.76
C ASP A 169 9.95 -11.56 0.48
N TYR A 170 10.11 -10.86 -0.65
CA TYR A 170 10.50 -11.46 -1.92
C TYR A 170 11.89 -12.11 -1.90
N LYS A 171 12.83 -11.58 -1.11
CA LYS A 171 14.20 -12.13 -1.03
C LYS A 171 14.23 -13.49 -0.35
N ILE A 172 13.23 -13.80 0.47
CA ILE A 172 13.20 -15.02 1.27
C ILE A 172 12.12 -16.03 0.84
N LYS A 173 11.41 -15.75 -0.26
CA LYS A 173 10.30 -16.58 -0.77
C LYS A 173 10.67 -18.05 -1.00
N ASP A 174 11.93 -18.32 -1.35
CA ASP A 174 12.41 -19.68 -1.64
C ASP A 174 12.71 -20.46 -0.34
N TYR A 175 12.84 -19.75 0.79
CA TYR A 175 13.09 -20.31 2.11
C TYR A 175 11.81 -20.41 2.96
N ILE A 176 10.85 -19.50 2.79
CA ILE A 176 9.60 -19.47 3.54
C ILE A 176 8.41 -19.72 2.61
N LYS A 177 7.76 -20.89 2.79
CA LYS A 177 6.59 -21.27 2.00
C LYS A 177 5.46 -20.25 2.14
N GLY A 178 4.95 -19.79 1.00
CA GLY A 178 3.81 -18.87 0.92
C GLY A 178 4.19 -17.39 0.88
N TYR A 179 5.47 -17.05 1.04
CA TYR A 179 5.94 -15.67 0.88
C TYR A 179 5.98 -15.23 -0.59
N PRO A 180 5.74 -13.93 -0.88
CA PRO A 180 5.34 -12.89 0.07
C PRO A 180 3.84 -12.92 0.42
N ASN A 181 3.04 -13.74 -0.26
CA ASN A 181 1.57 -13.71 -0.17
C ASN A 181 0.99 -13.92 1.24
N SER A 182 1.69 -14.66 2.10
CA SER A 182 1.30 -14.88 3.49
C SER A 182 1.78 -13.79 4.45
N ALA A 183 2.69 -12.91 4.03
CA ALA A 183 3.30 -11.90 4.88
C ALA A 183 2.32 -10.75 5.21
N PRO A 184 2.44 -10.12 6.39
CA PRO A 184 1.56 -9.03 6.82
C PRO A 184 1.54 -7.85 5.84
N ALA A 185 2.71 -7.36 5.41
CA ALA A 185 2.81 -6.21 4.49
C ALA A 185 2.03 -6.48 3.20
N TYR A 186 2.25 -7.65 2.59
CA TYR A 186 1.57 -8.04 1.37
C TYR A 186 0.05 -8.08 1.55
N LYS A 187 -0.44 -8.70 2.64
CA LYS A 187 -1.88 -8.76 2.93
C LYS A 187 -2.49 -7.37 3.13
N ILE A 188 -1.79 -6.48 3.82
CA ILE A 188 -2.23 -5.11 4.07
C ILE A 188 -2.40 -4.35 2.74
N VAL A 189 -1.36 -4.32 1.91
CA VAL A 189 -1.40 -3.56 0.64
C VAL A 189 -2.28 -4.21 -0.41
N THR A 190 -2.54 -5.51 -0.31
CA THR A 190 -3.49 -6.23 -1.18
C THR A 190 -4.88 -6.33 -0.57
N LEU A 191 -5.15 -5.65 0.54
CA LEU A 191 -6.47 -5.55 1.18
C LEU A 191 -7.11 -6.91 1.50
N ARG A 192 -6.28 -7.93 1.75
CA ARG A 192 -6.74 -9.28 2.09
C ARG A 192 -7.14 -9.32 3.56
N GLU A 193 -8.39 -9.66 3.83
CA GLU A 193 -8.89 -9.84 5.20
C GLU A 193 -8.10 -10.94 5.90
N THR A 194 -7.56 -10.59 7.07
CA THR A 194 -7.00 -11.58 7.98
C THR A 194 -7.29 -11.15 9.40
N ILE A 195 -7.94 -12.05 10.14
CA ILE A 195 -8.18 -11.91 11.58
C ILE A 195 -6.81 -11.75 12.27
N ASP A 196 -6.71 -10.82 13.21
CA ASP A 196 -5.55 -10.60 14.10
C ASP A 196 -4.25 -10.01 13.50
N HIS A 197 -4.33 -9.07 12.56
CA HIS A 197 -3.16 -8.26 12.15
C HIS A 197 -3.16 -6.89 12.84
N PHE A 198 -1.99 -6.37 13.22
CA PHE A 198 -1.89 -5.10 13.95
C PHE A 198 -2.40 -3.88 13.15
N MET A 199 -2.46 -3.99 11.81
CA MET A 199 -3.05 -3.00 10.89
C MET A 199 -4.42 -3.43 10.31
N SER A 200 -5.16 -4.34 10.94
CA SER A 200 -6.49 -4.77 10.44
C SER A 200 -7.44 -3.58 10.24
N ASN A 201 -7.47 -2.65 11.21
CA ASN A 201 -8.30 -1.45 11.14
C ASN A 201 -8.04 -0.60 9.89
N TYR A 202 -6.79 -0.58 9.39
CA TYR A 202 -6.44 0.10 8.16
C TYR A 202 -7.10 -0.59 6.95
N VAL A 203 -7.01 -1.92 6.90
CA VAL A 203 -7.58 -2.71 5.80
C VAL A 203 -9.10 -2.56 5.80
N ASP A 204 -9.74 -2.66 6.97
CA ASP A 204 -11.18 -2.52 7.14
C ASP A 204 -11.68 -1.16 6.66
N TYR A 205 -10.96 -0.09 7.00
CA TYR A 205 -11.28 1.25 6.52
C TYR A 205 -11.29 1.32 4.99
N ILE A 206 -10.25 0.83 4.31
CA ILE A 206 -10.19 0.88 2.84
C ILE A 206 -11.21 -0.01 2.17
N ARG A 207 -11.46 -1.19 2.73
CA ARG A 207 -12.51 -2.08 2.24
C ARG A 207 -13.87 -1.41 2.35
N ASN A 208 -14.13 -0.66 3.42
CA ASN A 208 -15.34 0.12 3.54
C ASN A 208 -15.43 1.25 2.49
N GLU A 209 -14.34 1.98 2.25
CA GLU A 209 -14.30 3.02 1.20
C GLU A 209 -14.56 2.43 -0.20
N ILE A 210 -13.98 1.26 -0.51
CA ILE A 210 -14.26 0.53 -1.75
C ILE A 210 -15.73 0.16 -1.82
N LYS A 211 -16.31 -0.36 -0.73
CA LYS A 211 -17.73 -0.74 -0.68
C LYS A 211 -18.66 0.46 -0.92
N ILE A 212 -18.36 1.61 -0.31
CA ILE A 212 -19.08 2.87 -0.58
C ILE A 212 -18.97 3.24 -2.06
N GLY A 213 -17.77 3.17 -2.63
CA GLY A 213 -17.54 3.41 -4.05
C GLY A 213 -18.32 2.45 -4.96
N ILE A 214 -18.36 1.16 -4.63
CA ILE A 214 -19.11 0.14 -5.39
C ILE A 214 -20.62 0.42 -5.36
N ASN A 215 -21.17 0.78 -4.19
CA ASN A 215 -22.59 1.13 -4.10
C ASN A 215 -22.91 2.33 -5.00
N ALA A 216 -22.13 3.40 -4.90
CA ALA A 216 -22.34 4.57 -5.75
C ALA A 216 -22.13 4.27 -7.24
N PHE A 217 -21.21 3.37 -7.57
CA PHE A 217 -21.01 2.91 -8.94
C PHE A 217 -22.24 2.18 -9.48
N ASN A 218 -22.80 1.26 -8.69
CA ASN A 218 -23.99 0.51 -9.05
C ASN A 218 -25.20 1.44 -9.24
N ASP A 219 -25.34 2.45 -8.38
CA ASP A 219 -26.44 3.42 -8.45
C ASP A 219 -26.33 4.35 -9.67
N ILE A 220 -25.13 4.89 -9.93
CA ILE A 220 -24.92 5.91 -10.97
C ILE A 220 -24.74 5.31 -12.37
N ILE A 221 -24.07 4.17 -12.47
CA ILE A 221 -23.84 3.49 -13.76
C ILE A 221 -24.98 2.52 -14.09
N ASN A 222 -25.79 2.13 -13.10
CA ASN A 222 -26.94 1.24 -13.29
C ASN A 222 -26.57 -0.08 -13.98
N VAL A 223 -25.51 -0.73 -13.50
CA VAL A 223 -24.97 -1.97 -14.07
C VAL A 223 -25.78 -3.19 -13.63
N SER A 224 -25.99 -4.14 -14.56
CA SER A 224 -26.62 -5.44 -14.28
C SER A 224 -25.74 -6.58 -14.79
N PRO A 225 -25.35 -7.55 -13.92
CA PRO A 225 -25.56 -7.57 -12.47
C PRO A 225 -24.76 -6.47 -11.75
N PRO A 226 -25.17 -6.08 -10.52
CA PRO A 226 -24.44 -5.13 -9.69
C PRO A 226 -23.07 -5.71 -9.32
N LEU A 227 -22.05 -4.86 -9.28
CA LEU A 227 -20.72 -5.24 -8.79
C LEU A 227 -20.79 -5.46 -7.28
N THR A 228 -20.19 -6.54 -6.78
CA THR A 228 -20.04 -6.79 -5.33
C THR A 228 -18.59 -6.64 -4.88
N LEU A 229 -18.36 -6.51 -3.58
CA LEU A 229 -17.01 -6.47 -3.03
C LEU A 229 -16.25 -7.78 -3.28
N GLU A 230 -16.95 -8.92 -3.22
CA GLU A 230 -16.38 -10.24 -3.52
C GLU A 230 -15.99 -10.35 -4.99
N GLU A 231 -16.81 -9.81 -5.90
CA GLU A 231 -16.44 -9.75 -7.33
C GLU A 231 -15.24 -8.83 -7.55
N PHE A 232 -15.18 -7.68 -6.87
CA PHE A 232 -14.00 -6.81 -6.90
C PHE A 232 -12.75 -7.53 -6.38
N ASP A 233 -12.85 -8.25 -5.26
CA ASP A 233 -11.75 -9.04 -4.70
C ASP A 233 -11.31 -10.14 -5.67
N GLN A 234 -12.24 -10.82 -6.33
CA GLN A 234 -11.89 -11.80 -7.37
C GLN A 234 -11.18 -11.15 -8.56
N LEU A 235 -11.59 -9.96 -8.97
CA LEU A 235 -11.02 -9.29 -10.14
C LEU A 235 -9.67 -8.64 -9.88
N LEU A 236 -9.50 -8.04 -8.72
CA LEU A 236 -8.28 -7.34 -8.38
C LEU A 236 -7.31 -8.23 -7.61
N LEU A 237 -7.80 -9.07 -6.70
CA LEU A 237 -6.95 -9.79 -5.73
C LEU A 237 -6.64 -11.24 -6.11
N SER A 238 -7.38 -11.86 -7.06
CA SER A 238 -7.05 -13.21 -7.52
C SER A 238 -5.69 -13.25 -8.22
N ASN A 239 -4.95 -14.34 -7.99
CA ASN A 239 -3.64 -14.57 -8.60
C ASN A 239 -3.77 -15.10 -10.04
N ASP A 240 -4.95 -15.63 -10.40
CA ASP A 240 -5.15 -16.41 -11.64
C ASP A 240 -5.27 -15.55 -12.90
N LEU A 241 -5.50 -14.25 -12.74
CA LEU A 241 -5.66 -13.33 -13.86
C LEU A 241 -4.31 -12.83 -14.41
N PHE A 242 -3.28 -12.82 -13.56
CA PHE A 242 -2.00 -12.16 -13.82
C PHE A 242 -0.86 -12.99 -13.23
N ASP A 243 -0.46 -14.05 -13.92
CA ASP A 243 0.69 -14.86 -13.56
C ASP A 243 1.92 -13.99 -13.29
N SER A 244 2.35 -13.91 -12.03
CA SER A 244 3.68 -13.47 -11.57
C SER A 244 4.21 -12.09 -12.01
N ASP A 245 3.40 -11.24 -12.66
CA ASP A 245 3.86 -9.94 -13.13
C ASP A 245 4.01 -8.97 -11.96
N LYS A 246 5.27 -8.64 -11.62
CA LYS A 246 5.62 -7.62 -10.62
C LYS A 246 4.92 -6.28 -10.89
N LEU A 247 4.64 -5.95 -12.15
CA LEU A 247 3.91 -4.74 -12.51
C LEU A 247 2.47 -4.79 -12.00
N TYR A 248 1.81 -5.94 -12.09
CA TYR A 248 0.43 -6.09 -11.60
C TYR A 248 0.34 -5.99 -10.08
N GLU A 249 1.31 -6.57 -9.36
CA GLU A 249 1.39 -6.40 -7.92
C GLU A 249 1.57 -4.93 -7.53
N ASN A 250 2.49 -4.22 -8.20
CA ASN A 250 2.66 -2.78 -7.97
C ASN A 250 1.36 -2.01 -8.23
N ILE A 251 0.54 -2.41 -9.21
CA ILE A 251 -0.77 -1.80 -9.44
C ILE A 251 -1.71 -2.03 -8.25
N LYS A 252 -1.78 -3.24 -7.67
CA LYS A 252 -2.59 -3.49 -6.48
C LYS A 252 -2.19 -2.57 -5.33
N ILE A 253 -0.88 -2.47 -5.07
CA ILE A 253 -0.33 -1.60 -4.02
C ILE A 253 -0.72 -0.15 -4.27
N ASN A 254 -0.55 0.33 -5.50
CA ASN A 254 -0.89 1.69 -5.86
C ASN A 254 -2.40 1.96 -5.73
N ILE A 255 -3.27 1.04 -6.12
CA ILE A 255 -4.73 1.19 -5.93
C ILE A 255 -5.05 1.39 -4.45
N SER A 256 -4.52 0.54 -3.57
CA SER A 256 -4.71 0.67 -2.12
C SER A 256 -4.18 2.00 -1.58
N TYR A 257 -3.01 2.44 -2.06
CA TYR A 257 -2.43 3.74 -1.72
C TYR A 257 -3.33 4.90 -2.13
N TYR A 258 -3.81 4.93 -3.37
CA TYR A 258 -4.62 6.05 -3.86
C TYR A 258 -5.97 6.13 -3.19
N ILE A 259 -6.62 4.99 -2.93
CA ILE A 259 -7.89 4.97 -2.19
C ILE A 259 -7.65 5.52 -0.79
N TRP A 260 -6.62 5.05 -0.08
CA TRP A 260 -6.33 5.57 1.27
C TRP A 260 -6.00 7.05 1.26
N ASN A 261 -5.05 7.46 0.42
CA ASN A 261 -4.57 8.83 0.37
C ASN A 261 -5.69 9.81 0.01
N THR A 262 -6.62 9.41 -0.87
CA THR A 262 -7.80 10.19 -1.26
C THR A 262 -8.81 10.29 -0.12
N SER A 263 -9.26 9.16 0.43
CA SER A 263 -10.22 9.14 1.54
C SER A 263 -9.69 9.85 2.77
N TYR A 264 -8.39 9.70 3.05
CA TYR A 264 -7.73 10.42 4.13
C TYR A 264 -7.68 11.93 3.90
N TYR A 265 -7.30 12.38 2.70
CA TYR A 265 -7.30 13.80 2.35
C TYR A 265 -8.70 14.40 2.59
N LEU A 266 -9.74 13.74 2.10
CA LEU A 266 -11.15 14.14 2.29
C LEU A 266 -11.57 14.23 3.76
N SER A 267 -11.08 13.31 4.61
CA SER A 267 -11.38 13.34 6.05
C SER A 267 -10.73 14.53 6.78
N LYS A 268 -9.60 15.03 6.27
CA LYS A 268 -8.79 16.08 6.90
C LYS A 268 -9.11 17.46 6.41
N THR A 269 -9.20 17.61 5.10
CA THR A 269 -9.77 18.78 4.50
C THR A 269 -11.27 18.62 4.66
N LYS A 270 -11.84 19.08 5.78
CA LYS A 270 -13.19 19.66 5.67
C LYS A 270 -13.01 20.69 4.57
N ILE A 271 -13.39 20.35 3.34
CA ILE A 271 -13.20 21.23 2.18
C ILE A 271 -14.12 22.41 2.47
N ASN A 272 -13.61 23.33 3.27
CA ASN A 272 -14.16 24.65 3.42
C ASN A 272 -14.09 25.26 2.02
N ASN A 273 -15.00 26.17 1.70
CA ASN A 273 -15.15 26.75 0.37
C ASN A 273 -13.90 27.49 -0.16
N GLU A 274 -12.80 27.52 0.60
CA GLU A 274 -11.54 28.18 0.29
C GLU A 274 -10.43 27.13 0.07
N ILE A 275 -10.38 26.59 -1.15
CA ILE A 275 -9.28 25.72 -1.60
C ILE A 275 -8.14 26.62 -2.07
N THR A 276 -6.97 26.55 -1.44
CA THR A 276 -5.83 27.36 -1.86
C THR A 276 -5.24 26.86 -3.19
N GLN A 277 -4.39 27.65 -3.84
CA GLN A 277 -3.66 27.19 -5.02
C GLN A 277 -2.79 25.96 -4.72
N PHE A 278 -2.19 25.90 -3.53
CA PHE A 278 -1.39 24.76 -3.10
C PHE A 278 -2.23 23.50 -2.91
N ASP A 279 -3.42 23.63 -2.30
CA ASP A 279 -4.35 22.51 -2.15
C ASP A 279 -4.80 21.99 -3.53
N ASN A 280 -5.09 22.90 -4.47
CA ASN A 280 -5.43 22.53 -5.84
C ASN A 280 -4.32 21.73 -6.53
N LEU A 281 -3.04 22.13 -6.38
CA LEU A 281 -1.91 21.37 -6.93
C LEU A 281 -1.77 19.99 -6.29
N ASN A 282 -1.98 19.89 -4.97
CA ASN A 282 -1.96 18.60 -4.28
C ASN A 282 -3.10 17.68 -4.73
N ILE A 283 -4.31 18.23 -4.90
CA ILE A 283 -5.46 17.53 -5.46
C ILE A 283 -5.15 17.01 -6.86
N LEU A 284 -4.62 17.87 -7.73
CA LEU A 284 -4.24 17.51 -9.10
C LEU A 284 -3.22 16.37 -9.11
N ASN A 285 -2.20 16.42 -8.25
CA ASN A 285 -1.20 15.37 -8.13
C ASN A 285 -1.82 14.02 -7.72
N LYS A 286 -2.79 14.03 -6.79
CA LYS A 286 -3.50 12.81 -6.36
C LYS A 286 -4.34 12.22 -7.50
N LEU A 287 -5.12 13.05 -8.19
CA LEU A 287 -5.93 12.63 -9.33
C LEU A 287 -5.08 12.11 -10.48
N PHE A 288 -3.97 12.78 -10.78
CA PHE A 288 -3.00 12.33 -11.78
C PHE A 288 -2.43 10.96 -11.46
N GLY A 289 -2.05 10.75 -10.21
CA GLY A 289 -1.53 9.46 -9.76
C GLY A 289 -2.55 8.32 -9.98
N MET A 290 -3.83 8.57 -9.72
CA MET A 290 -4.90 7.61 -10.03
C MET A 290 -5.03 7.35 -11.54
N CYS A 291 -4.94 8.39 -12.38
CA CYS A 291 -4.89 8.21 -13.83
C CYS A 291 -3.73 7.31 -14.27
N VAL A 292 -2.53 7.49 -13.72
CA VAL A 292 -1.34 6.64 -14.04
C VAL A 292 -1.56 5.17 -13.67
N VAL A 293 -2.26 4.90 -12.57
CA VAL A 293 -2.65 3.53 -12.20
C VAL A 293 -3.61 2.92 -13.20
N LEU A 294 -4.63 3.67 -13.64
CA LEU A 294 -5.56 3.23 -14.68
C LEU A 294 -4.83 2.96 -16.01
N GLU A 295 -3.86 3.80 -16.38
CA GLU A 295 -3.00 3.61 -17.56
C GLU A 295 -2.19 2.32 -17.47
N SER A 296 -1.60 2.05 -16.31
CA SER A 296 -0.81 0.85 -16.09
C SER A 296 -1.69 -0.39 -16.14
N LEU A 297 -2.87 -0.33 -15.53
CA LEU A 297 -3.83 -1.42 -15.54
C LEU A 297 -4.27 -1.75 -16.97
N ILE A 298 -4.75 -0.77 -17.74
CA ILE A 298 -5.22 -1.03 -19.11
C ILE A 298 -4.09 -1.52 -20.03
N LYS A 299 -2.85 -1.07 -19.84
CA LYS A 299 -1.68 -1.58 -20.58
C LYS A 299 -1.42 -3.05 -20.29
N ILE A 300 -1.43 -3.47 -19.01
CA ILE A 300 -1.29 -4.89 -18.64
C ILE A 300 -2.41 -5.70 -19.27
N LEU A 301 -3.66 -5.25 -19.14
CA LEU A 301 -4.82 -5.99 -19.64
C LEU A 301 -4.79 -6.13 -21.17
N SER A 302 -4.20 -5.17 -21.87
CA SER A 302 -4.20 -5.15 -23.32
C SER A 302 -3.15 -6.06 -23.97
N LYS A 303 -2.19 -6.64 -23.19
CA LYS A 303 -1.11 -7.65 -23.46
C LYS A 303 -0.35 -7.65 -24.81
N LYS A 304 -0.92 -7.17 -25.91
CA LYS A 304 -0.45 -7.18 -27.30
C LYS A 304 -0.59 -5.83 -28.00
N GLU A 305 -1.38 -4.91 -27.47
CA GLU A 305 -1.54 -3.57 -28.05
C GLU A 305 -0.46 -2.61 -27.53
N LYS A 306 0.25 -1.98 -28.46
CA LYS A 306 1.21 -0.92 -28.14
C LYS A 306 0.45 0.37 -27.87
N LEU A 307 0.07 0.60 -26.61
CA LEU A 307 -0.58 1.83 -26.16
C LEU A 307 0.50 2.86 -25.76
N GLU A 308 0.96 3.66 -26.71
CA GLU A 308 2.08 4.59 -26.52
C GLU A 308 1.63 5.97 -26.04
N SER A 309 0.47 6.46 -26.53
CA SER A 309 -0.02 7.79 -26.21
C SER A 309 -1.23 7.77 -25.27
N THR A 310 -1.45 8.88 -24.55
CA THR A 310 -2.68 9.09 -23.77
C THR A 310 -3.93 9.02 -24.67
N LYS A 311 -3.82 9.40 -25.95
CA LYS A 311 -4.92 9.23 -26.91
C LYS A 311 -5.27 7.77 -27.13
N ASP A 312 -4.27 6.90 -27.32
CA ASP A 312 -4.49 5.45 -27.53
C ASP A 312 -5.14 4.82 -26.31
N ILE A 313 -4.67 5.19 -25.11
CA ILE A 313 -5.25 4.70 -23.86
C ILE A 313 -6.70 5.18 -23.71
N THR A 314 -6.95 6.47 -23.93
CA THR A 314 -8.31 7.03 -23.83
C THR A 314 -9.24 6.38 -24.85
N LYS A 315 -8.75 6.14 -26.07
CA LYS A 315 -9.51 5.43 -27.11
C LYS A 315 -9.84 4.01 -26.68
N LYS A 316 -8.87 3.29 -26.12
CA LYS A 316 -9.11 1.93 -25.60
C LYS A 316 -10.17 1.93 -24.50
N LEU A 317 -10.08 2.84 -23.54
CA LEU A 317 -11.07 3.00 -22.48
C LEU A 317 -12.46 3.36 -23.02
N TYR A 318 -12.52 4.20 -24.04
CA TYR A 318 -13.77 4.56 -24.71
C TYR A 318 -14.42 3.34 -25.40
N LEU A 319 -13.63 2.50 -26.04
CA LEU A 319 -14.13 1.25 -26.63
C LEU A 319 -14.55 0.23 -25.55
N VAL A 320 -13.85 0.20 -24.42
CA VAL A 320 -14.19 -0.65 -23.25
C VAL A 320 -15.59 -0.32 -22.71
N VAL A 321 -15.98 0.96 -22.72
CA VAL A 321 -17.32 1.40 -22.30
C VAL A 321 -18.38 1.30 -23.40
N GLY A 322 -18.09 0.60 -24.51
CA GLY A 322 -19.05 0.35 -25.59
C GLY A 322 -19.16 1.47 -26.63
N GLY A 323 -18.24 2.44 -26.62
CA GLY A 323 -18.20 3.48 -27.64
C GLY A 323 -17.66 3.01 -29.00
N ASP A 324 -17.83 3.82 -30.05
CA ASP A 324 -17.28 3.60 -31.39
C ASP A 324 -16.15 4.59 -31.77
N ASN A 325 -15.30 4.18 -32.72
CA ASN A 325 -14.15 4.99 -33.17
C ASN A 325 -14.54 6.38 -33.71
N LYS A 326 -15.65 6.48 -34.46
CA LYS A 326 -16.05 7.73 -35.12
C LYS A 326 -16.53 8.76 -34.11
N THR A 327 -17.28 8.33 -33.10
CA THR A 327 -17.73 9.20 -32.01
C THR A 327 -16.56 9.56 -31.10
N PHE A 328 -15.64 8.63 -30.84
CA PHE A 328 -14.41 8.92 -30.09
C PHE A 328 -13.63 10.08 -30.69
N ASP A 329 -13.29 10.02 -31.99
CA ASP A 329 -12.46 11.05 -32.62
C ASP A 329 -13.11 12.44 -32.55
N LYS A 330 -14.44 12.52 -32.69
CA LYS A 330 -15.20 13.77 -32.53
C LYS A 330 -15.15 14.32 -31.10
N LEU A 331 -15.36 13.46 -30.09
CA LEU A 331 -15.34 13.86 -28.69
C LEU A 331 -13.94 14.28 -28.27
N TYR A 332 -12.92 13.51 -28.67
CA TYR A 332 -11.52 13.80 -28.42
C TYR A 332 -11.11 15.16 -29.01
N ASP A 333 -11.44 15.41 -30.29
CA ASP A 333 -11.13 16.69 -30.93
C ASP A 333 -11.86 17.87 -30.28
N TYR A 334 -13.08 17.65 -29.77
CA TYR A 334 -13.80 18.69 -29.03
C TYR A 334 -13.10 19.02 -27.71
N VAL A 335 -12.75 18.00 -26.91
CA VAL A 335 -12.07 18.21 -25.62
C VAL A 335 -10.73 18.92 -25.85
N LYS A 336 -9.95 18.46 -26.84
CA LYS A 336 -8.66 19.07 -27.21
C LYS A 336 -8.79 20.55 -27.62
N LYS A 337 -9.87 20.93 -28.30
CA LYS A 337 -10.12 22.34 -28.69
C LYS A 337 -10.51 23.24 -27.52
N LYS A 338 -10.92 22.66 -26.39
CA LYS A 338 -11.33 23.36 -25.17
C LYS A 338 -10.29 23.27 -24.04
N ASP A 339 -9.02 23.00 -24.37
CA ASP A 339 -7.95 22.84 -23.37
C ASP A 339 -7.77 24.10 -22.48
N ASP A 340 -8.15 25.29 -22.99
CA ASP A 340 -8.13 26.55 -22.24
C ASP A 340 -9.38 26.77 -21.34
N MET A 341 -10.40 25.91 -21.44
CA MET A 341 -11.71 26.06 -20.75
C MET A 341 -12.05 24.84 -19.87
N ILE A 342 -11.05 24.31 -19.18
CA ILE A 342 -11.18 23.06 -18.42
C ILE A 342 -12.18 23.15 -17.27
N ASP A 343 -12.24 24.29 -16.58
CA ASP A 343 -13.24 24.49 -15.51
C ASP A 343 -14.67 24.26 -16.02
N GLY A 344 -15.01 24.89 -17.15
CA GLY A 344 -16.32 24.74 -17.78
C GLY A 344 -16.57 23.31 -18.26
N LEU A 345 -15.57 22.65 -18.83
CA LEU A 345 -15.69 21.29 -19.35
C LEU A 345 -15.90 20.25 -18.24
N ILE A 346 -15.20 20.38 -17.11
CA ILE A 346 -15.37 19.49 -15.95
C ILE A 346 -16.76 19.67 -15.36
N LEU A 347 -17.21 20.90 -15.17
CA LEU A 347 -18.56 21.18 -14.67
C LEU A 347 -19.63 20.65 -15.63
N GLU A 348 -19.47 20.85 -16.94
CA GLU A 348 -20.35 20.29 -17.98
C GLU A 348 -20.48 18.76 -17.82
N LEU A 349 -19.36 18.04 -17.63
CA LEU A 349 -19.37 16.58 -17.51
C LEU A 349 -19.92 16.06 -16.18
N LEU A 350 -19.76 16.81 -15.09
CA LEU A 350 -20.18 16.40 -13.76
C LEU A 350 -21.67 16.67 -13.49
N ILE A 351 -22.16 17.84 -13.91
CA ILE A 351 -23.53 18.31 -13.59
C ILE A 351 -24.55 17.73 -14.56
N SER A 352 -24.15 17.47 -15.81
CA SER A 352 -25.13 17.07 -16.81
C SER A 352 -25.55 15.62 -16.62
N GLU A 353 -26.72 15.38 -16.02
CA GLU A 353 -27.29 14.04 -16.01
C GLU A 353 -27.66 13.61 -17.44
N ASN A 354 -28.07 14.57 -18.28
CA ASN A 354 -28.57 14.34 -19.65
C ASN A 354 -28.18 15.44 -20.67
N HIS A 355 -27.10 16.20 -20.48
CA HIS A 355 -26.76 17.17 -21.55
C HIS A 355 -26.20 16.45 -22.78
N GLU A 356 -26.92 16.68 -23.85
CA GLU A 356 -26.43 16.70 -25.22
C GLU A 356 -25.07 17.40 -25.29
N PHE A 357 -23.99 16.64 -25.25
CA PHE A 357 -22.66 17.15 -25.54
C PHE A 357 -22.59 17.40 -27.05
N LYS A 358 -22.95 18.60 -27.49
CA LYS A 358 -23.23 18.92 -28.91
C LYS A 358 -24.23 17.95 -29.57
N SER A 359 -25.38 17.73 -28.94
CA SER A 359 -26.43 16.84 -29.45
C SER A 359 -26.10 15.34 -29.43
N TYR A 360 -25.02 14.95 -28.74
CA TYR A 360 -24.75 13.55 -28.40
C TYR A 360 -25.15 13.30 -26.94
N SER A 361 -26.09 12.39 -26.72
CA SER A 361 -26.29 11.81 -25.40
C SER A 361 -25.06 10.96 -25.05
N ILE A 362 -24.36 11.32 -23.99
CA ILE A 362 -23.19 10.59 -23.50
C ILE A 362 -23.57 9.82 -22.23
N SER A 363 -23.20 8.54 -22.19
CA SER A 363 -23.46 7.70 -21.02
C SER A 363 -22.55 8.10 -19.84
N ASN A 364 -22.89 7.64 -18.63
CA ASN A 364 -22.10 7.95 -17.45
C ASN A 364 -20.71 7.28 -17.49
N GLU A 365 -20.58 6.15 -18.17
CA GLU A 365 -19.30 5.48 -18.41
C GLU A 365 -18.41 6.33 -19.33
N VAL A 366 -18.97 6.88 -20.41
CA VAL A 366 -18.26 7.79 -21.30
C VAL A 366 -17.80 9.04 -20.55
N LYS A 367 -18.63 9.61 -19.65
CA LYS A 367 -18.22 10.74 -18.80
C LYS A 367 -17.00 10.40 -17.95
N CYS A 368 -16.92 9.18 -17.38
CA CYS A 368 -15.75 8.75 -16.61
C CYS A 368 -14.47 8.73 -17.46
N VAL A 369 -14.55 8.25 -18.71
CA VAL A 369 -13.42 8.25 -19.66
C VAL A 369 -12.99 9.67 -20.03
N LEU A 370 -13.94 10.58 -20.27
CA LEU A 370 -13.63 11.97 -20.61
C LEU A 370 -13.01 12.72 -19.43
N ILE A 371 -13.50 12.52 -18.21
CA ILE A 371 -12.91 13.07 -16.98
C ILE A 371 -11.46 12.58 -16.83
N TYR A 372 -11.23 11.28 -16.97
CA TYR A 372 -9.88 10.72 -16.98
C TYR A 372 -8.98 11.42 -18.01
N HIS A 373 -9.46 11.60 -19.24
CA HIS A 373 -8.68 12.23 -20.30
C HIS A 373 -8.31 13.68 -19.97
N ILE A 374 -9.29 14.47 -19.49
CA ILE A 374 -9.10 15.87 -19.14
C ILE A 374 -8.06 16.00 -18.03
N ILE A 375 -8.23 15.26 -16.93
CA ILE A 375 -7.29 15.27 -15.81
C ILE A 375 -5.89 14.89 -16.30
N ARG A 376 -5.77 13.78 -17.04
CA ARG A 376 -4.48 13.25 -17.48
C ARG A 376 -3.74 14.14 -18.47
N ASN A 377 -4.47 14.79 -19.40
CA ASN A 377 -3.90 15.71 -20.38
C ASN A 377 -3.52 17.04 -19.73
N PHE A 378 -4.41 17.59 -18.89
CA PHE A 378 -4.18 18.87 -18.24
C PHE A 378 -2.97 18.84 -17.31
N THR A 379 -2.93 17.88 -16.39
CA THR A 379 -1.84 17.76 -15.40
C THR A 379 -0.48 17.50 -16.02
N ALA A 380 -0.42 16.93 -17.22
CA ALA A 380 0.82 16.69 -17.94
C ALA A 380 1.42 17.93 -18.61
N HIS A 381 0.58 18.95 -18.85
CA HIS A 381 0.96 20.12 -19.67
C HIS A 381 0.82 21.45 -18.92
N ASN A 382 0.08 21.49 -17.80
CA ASN A 382 -0.22 22.69 -17.06
C ASN A 382 -0.04 22.49 -15.55
N ILE A 383 0.72 23.39 -14.91
CA ILE A 383 0.94 23.44 -13.45
C ILE A 383 0.05 24.55 -12.84
N LYS A 384 -1.05 24.92 -13.50
CA LYS A 384 -1.95 25.98 -13.03
C LYS A 384 -3.06 25.37 -12.18
N SER A 385 -3.46 26.08 -11.13
CA SER A 385 -4.64 25.72 -10.34
C SER A 385 -5.90 25.84 -11.20
N VAL A 386 -6.77 24.83 -11.12
CA VAL A 386 -8.09 24.80 -11.76
C VAL A 386 -9.11 24.68 -10.64
N GLU A 387 -9.89 25.73 -10.46
CA GLU A 387 -10.77 25.87 -9.30
C GLU A 387 -11.86 24.79 -9.30
N ALA A 388 -12.38 24.44 -10.47
CA ALA A 388 -13.38 23.38 -10.61
C ALA A 388 -12.84 22.00 -10.20
N ILE A 389 -11.54 21.74 -10.42
CA ILE A 389 -10.93 20.47 -10.01
C ILE A 389 -10.88 20.36 -8.49
N GLY A 390 -10.47 21.44 -7.81
CA GLY A 390 -10.51 21.47 -6.35
C GLY A 390 -11.91 21.30 -5.81
N LYS A 391 -12.86 22.13 -6.31
CA LYS A 391 -14.24 22.17 -5.82
C LYS A 391 -14.98 20.85 -6.01
N ASN A 392 -14.65 20.09 -7.04
CA ASN A 392 -15.31 18.82 -7.37
C ASN A 392 -14.37 17.62 -7.18
N PHE A 393 -13.38 17.73 -6.28
CA PHE A 393 -12.38 16.69 -6.10
C PHE A 393 -12.99 15.33 -5.76
N LEU A 394 -14.03 15.31 -4.91
CA LEU A 394 -14.69 14.08 -4.48
C LEU A 394 -15.35 13.37 -5.67
N GLU A 395 -16.14 14.11 -6.44
CA GLU A 395 -16.86 13.61 -7.60
C GLU A 395 -15.88 13.14 -8.68
N ILE A 396 -14.81 13.89 -8.94
CA ILE A 396 -13.79 13.49 -9.92
C ILE A 396 -13.10 12.20 -9.47
N SER A 397 -12.69 12.11 -8.20
CA SER A 397 -12.05 10.91 -7.64
C SER A 397 -12.97 9.69 -7.75
N GLN A 398 -14.26 9.88 -7.45
CA GLN A 398 -15.27 8.84 -7.57
C GLN A 398 -15.43 8.38 -9.03
N ARG A 399 -15.42 9.29 -10.01
CA ARG A 399 -15.49 8.94 -11.44
C ARG A 399 -14.27 8.16 -11.92
N LEU A 400 -13.08 8.49 -11.41
CA LEU A 400 -11.87 7.69 -11.67
C LEU A 400 -11.96 6.29 -11.03
N LEU A 401 -12.55 6.18 -9.84
CA LEU A 401 -12.81 4.90 -9.18
C LEU A 401 -13.84 4.06 -9.96
N PHE A 402 -14.88 4.67 -10.51
CA PHE A 402 -15.84 3.99 -11.38
C PHE A 402 -15.16 3.45 -12.64
N LEU A 403 -14.24 4.22 -13.22
CA LEU A 403 -13.45 3.77 -14.36
C LEU A 403 -12.57 2.55 -14.03
N LEU A 404 -11.99 2.49 -12.82
CA LEU A 404 -11.31 1.27 -12.34
C LEU A 404 -12.26 0.06 -12.37
N PHE A 405 -13.45 0.20 -11.79
CA PHE A 405 -14.44 -0.89 -11.74
C PHE A 405 -14.89 -1.36 -13.13
N ILE A 406 -15.12 -0.41 -14.05
CA ILE A 406 -15.44 -0.70 -15.46
C ILE A 406 -14.33 -1.52 -16.11
N ILE A 407 -13.07 -1.09 -15.97
CA ILE A 407 -11.91 -1.78 -16.56
C ILE A 407 -11.82 -3.22 -16.05
N LEU A 408 -11.96 -3.43 -14.74
CA LEU A 408 -11.91 -4.76 -14.11
C LEU A 408 -13.04 -5.66 -14.62
N ARG A 409 -14.27 -5.15 -14.70
CA ARG A 409 -15.44 -5.89 -15.22
C ARG A 409 -15.30 -6.26 -16.69
N TYR A 410 -14.84 -5.33 -17.53
CA TYR A 410 -14.61 -5.59 -18.94
C TYR A 410 -13.63 -6.74 -19.14
N TYR A 411 -12.55 -6.76 -18.38
CA TYR A 411 -11.55 -7.81 -18.49
C TYR A 411 -12.07 -9.18 -18.07
N LYS A 412 -12.88 -9.26 -17.01
CA LYS A 412 -13.60 -10.49 -16.62
C LYS A 412 -14.34 -11.10 -17.82
N SER A 413 -15.13 -10.27 -18.49
CA SER A 413 -15.96 -10.71 -19.62
C SER A 413 -15.13 -11.20 -20.81
N THR A 414 -13.97 -10.56 -21.04
CA THR A 414 -13.06 -10.91 -22.13
C THR A 414 -12.34 -12.22 -21.84
N LEU A 415 -11.90 -12.44 -20.59
CA LEU A 415 -11.25 -13.68 -20.18
C LEU A 415 -12.21 -14.88 -20.19
N LEU A 416 -13.44 -14.69 -19.73
CA LEU A 416 -14.45 -15.76 -19.79
C LEU A 416 -14.71 -16.20 -21.23
N LYS A 417 -14.81 -15.25 -22.18
CA LYS A 417 -14.94 -15.54 -23.62
C LYS A 417 -13.73 -16.23 -24.23
N ALA A 418 -12.53 -16.03 -23.70
CA ALA A 418 -11.31 -16.67 -24.21
C ALA A 418 -11.14 -18.11 -23.70
N LYS A 419 -11.80 -18.47 -22.59
CA LYS A 419 -11.77 -19.81 -22.00
C LYS A 419 -12.92 -20.72 -22.47
N SER A 420 -14.00 -20.14 -23.00
CA SER A 420 -15.11 -20.83 -23.68
C SER A 420 -14.78 -21.10 -25.14
#